data_AF-A0Y946-F1
#
_entry.id   AF-A0Y946-F1
#
_cell.length_a   1.000
_cell.length_b   1.000
_cell.length_c   1.000
_cell.angle_alpha   90.00
_cell.angle_beta   90.00
_cell.angle_gamma   90.00
#
_symmetry.space_group_name_H-M   'P 1'
#
loop_
_entity.id
_entity.type
_entity.pdbx_description
1 polymer ?
#
loop_
_entity_poly.entity_id
_entity_poly.type
_entity_poly.pdbx_seq_one_letter_code
_entity_poly.pdbx_strand_id
1 'polypeptide(L)'
;MKTIIVLITALVSFNSFARATDTSDHVTRPLNGVAESNAGLSSILKVGTRISDDKVKEVAHKLCSDVIVARQKAYDVPKWEETMRTYLDYKGIKSEFPQYFNSFLNTYKNQIICPKFQVTTNIYPPQHLFKRILAAGMNETYEEYFFNFENGDVDFNAYDIVDGKKETIIDWVDKWVASGRGDKDELLDVASALEDEFGAKRGNEL
;
A
#
# COMPACT_ATOMS: atom_id res chain seq x y z
N MET A 1 -1.05 -18.43 -45.90
CA MET A 1 0.38 -18.17 -46.19
C MET A 1 0.59 -16.68 -46.28
N LYS A 2 1.57 -16.14 -45.53
CA LYS A 2 2.35 -14.91 -45.76
C LYS A 2 1.52 -13.65 -46.11
N THR A 3 1.56 -12.58 -45.32
CA THR A 3 2.70 -11.66 -45.32
C THR A 3 2.65 -10.72 -44.12
N ILE A 4 3.76 -10.69 -43.39
CA ILE A 4 4.16 -9.70 -42.37
C ILE A 4 4.66 -8.45 -43.10
N ILE A 5 4.46 -7.27 -42.51
CA ILE A 5 5.38 -6.12 -42.37
C ILE A 5 4.54 -4.85 -42.35
N VAL A 6 4.53 -4.14 -41.22
CA VAL A 6 4.83 -2.69 -41.20
C VAL A 6 5.52 -2.37 -39.88
N LEU A 7 6.82 -2.09 -39.96
CA LEU A 7 7.59 -1.31 -39.00
C LEU A 7 7.13 0.15 -39.10
N ILE A 8 6.78 0.80 -37.97
CA ILE A 8 6.96 2.25 -37.85
C ILE A 8 7.59 2.57 -36.49
N THR A 9 8.80 3.09 -36.63
CA THR A 9 9.71 3.73 -35.68
C THR A 9 9.19 5.07 -35.12
N ALA A 10 9.62 5.33 -33.88
CA ALA A 10 10.02 6.62 -33.31
C ALA A 10 8.96 7.72 -33.05
N LEU A 11 8.76 8.00 -31.77
CA LEU A 11 8.50 9.33 -31.24
C LEU A 11 9.47 9.59 -30.08
N VAL A 12 10.68 10.00 -30.44
CA VAL A 12 11.57 10.80 -29.57
C VAL A 12 11.57 12.20 -30.17
N SER A 13 10.70 13.05 -29.63
CA SER A 13 10.65 14.50 -29.81
C SER A 13 9.73 14.98 -28.68
N PHE A 14 10.04 15.96 -27.83
CA PHE A 14 10.82 17.19 -27.93
C PHE A 14 11.45 17.41 -26.54
N ASN A 15 12.71 17.83 -26.40
CA ASN A 15 13.04 19.25 -26.28
C ASN A 15 14.56 19.43 -26.45
N SER A 16 14.96 19.96 -27.60
CA SER A 16 16.25 20.61 -27.77
C SER A 16 16.02 21.71 -28.76
N PHE A 17 15.81 22.95 -28.31
CA PHE A 17 16.23 24.19 -28.96
C PHE A 17 15.99 25.38 -28.02
N ALA A 18 17.04 25.83 -27.36
CA ALA A 18 17.34 27.26 -27.26
C ALA A 18 18.87 27.40 -27.20
N ARG A 19 19.40 28.09 -28.20
CA ARG A 19 20.81 28.25 -28.53
C ARG A 19 21.35 29.52 -27.85
N ALA A 20 22.64 29.49 -27.56
CA ALA A 20 23.45 30.49 -26.87
C ALA A 20 23.30 31.95 -27.34
N THR A 21 23.48 32.86 -26.37
CA THR A 21 24.13 34.16 -26.53
C THR A 21 25.04 34.40 -25.31
N ASP A 22 26.32 34.68 -25.57
CA ASP A 22 27.37 35.01 -24.60
C ASP A 22 27.08 36.28 -23.79
N THR A 23 27.37 36.28 -22.48
CA THR A 23 28.47 37.04 -21.84
C THR A 23 28.28 37.18 -20.32
N SER A 24 29.43 37.25 -19.63
CA SER A 24 29.70 37.65 -18.23
C SER A 24 29.60 36.59 -17.12
N ASP A 25 30.81 36.16 -16.73
CA ASP A 25 31.28 35.92 -15.36
C ASP A 25 30.27 35.47 -14.31
N HIS A 26 30.29 34.17 -14.00
CA HIS A 26 30.33 33.75 -12.60
C HIS A 26 30.88 32.31 -12.48
N VAL A 27 31.75 32.16 -11.47
CA VAL A 27 32.43 30.92 -11.06
C VAL A 27 31.48 29.72 -11.06
N THR A 28 31.71 28.77 -11.96
CA THR A 28 31.09 27.46 -11.95
C THR A 28 31.59 26.66 -10.75
N ARG A 29 30.80 26.58 -9.69
CA ARG A 29 30.90 25.46 -8.75
C ARG A 29 30.53 24.18 -9.50
N PRO A 30 31.31 23.09 -9.40
CA PRO A 30 30.88 21.83 -9.95
C PRO A 30 29.63 21.38 -9.17
N LEU A 31 28.51 21.23 -9.87
CA LEU A 31 27.36 20.47 -9.37
C LEU A 31 27.79 19.01 -9.28
N ASN A 32 28.40 18.64 -8.15
CA ASN A 32 28.41 17.26 -7.68
C ASN A 32 26.99 16.93 -7.16
N GLY A 33 26.02 16.93 -8.07
CA GLY A 33 24.71 16.33 -7.81
C GLY A 33 24.89 14.83 -7.93
N VAL A 34 24.87 14.15 -6.78
CA VAL A 34 24.79 12.69 -6.71
C VAL A 34 23.62 12.24 -7.59
N ALA A 35 23.89 11.33 -8.53
CA ALA A 35 22.86 10.75 -9.38
C ALA A 35 21.70 10.24 -8.52
N GLU A 36 20.47 10.65 -8.86
CA GLU A 36 19.26 10.12 -8.26
C GLU A 36 19.32 8.59 -8.31
N SER A 37 19.30 7.98 -7.13
CA SER A 37 19.45 6.54 -6.99
C SER A 37 18.20 5.85 -7.54
N ASN A 38 18.33 5.15 -8.67
CA ASN A 38 17.29 4.30 -9.27
C ASN A 38 16.92 3.07 -8.41
N ALA A 39 17.37 2.98 -7.16
CA ALA A 39 17.12 1.85 -6.27
C ALA A 39 15.63 1.69 -5.91
N GLY A 40 14.87 2.78 -5.82
CA GLY A 40 13.41 2.74 -5.63
C GLY A 40 12.70 2.06 -6.80
N LEU A 41 12.96 2.52 -8.02
CA LEU A 41 12.45 1.91 -9.26
C LEU A 41 12.84 0.44 -9.42
N SER A 42 14.08 0.08 -9.09
CA SER A 42 14.52 -1.32 -9.09
C SER A 42 13.79 -2.17 -8.06
N SER A 43 13.44 -1.60 -6.90
CA SER A 43 12.68 -2.28 -5.85
C SER A 43 11.21 -2.47 -6.26
N ILE A 44 10.61 -1.51 -6.97
CA ILE A 44 9.26 -1.65 -7.55
C ILE A 44 9.23 -2.81 -8.56
N LEU A 45 10.25 -2.92 -9.43
CA LEU A 45 10.39 -4.04 -10.36
C LEU A 45 10.55 -5.40 -9.64
N LYS A 46 11.13 -5.43 -8.43
CA LYS A 46 11.20 -6.63 -7.59
C LYS A 46 9.83 -7.05 -7.04
N VAL A 47 8.92 -6.13 -6.72
CA VAL A 47 7.52 -6.50 -6.39
C VAL A 47 6.82 -7.08 -7.63
N GLY A 48 7.18 -6.58 -8.82
CA GLY A 48 6.74 -7.11 -10.11
C GLY A 48 7.28 -8.52 -10.42
N THR A 49 8.35 -8.98 -9.75
CA THR A 49 8.74 -10.39 -9.75
C THR A 49 7.96 -11.08 -8.64
N ARG A 50 6.90 -11.79 -9.02
CA ARG A 50 5.98 -12.49 -8.10
C ARG A 50 6.76 -13.25 -7.02
N ILE A 51 6.64 -12.80 -5.77
CA ILE A 51 7.17 -13.54 -4.61
C ILE A 51 6.28 -14.76 -4.33
N SER A 52 6.82 -15.78 -3.66
CA SER A 52 6.05 -17.00 -3.37
C SER A 52 4.91 -16.74 -2.39
N ASP A 53 3.82 -17.50 -2.51
CA ASP A 53 2.66 -17.37 -1.63
C ASP A 53 3.03 -17.58 -0.14
N ASP A 54 3.98 -18.49 0.15
CA ASP A 54 4.53 -18.67 1.50
C ASP A 54 5.23 -17.42 2.02
N LYS A 55 5.94 -16.71 1.14
CA LYS A 55 6.60 -15.45 1.48
C LYS A 55 5.61 -14.33 1.71
N VAL A 56 4.57 -14.24 0.88
CA VAL A 56 3.45 -13.29 1.08
C VAL A 56 2.81 -13.54 2.45
N LYS A 57 2.56 -14.80 2.80
CA LYS A 57 1.99 -15.18 4.10
C LYS A 57 2.89 -14.82 5.28
N GLU A 58 4.20 -15.05 5.16
CA GLU A 58 5.19 -14.64 6.17
C GLU A 58 5.17 -13.12 6.37
N VAL A 59 5.19 -12.34 5.29
CA VAL A 59 5.14 -10.88 5.33
C VAL A 59 3.80 -10.40 5.91
N ALA A 60 2.68 -10.96 5.46
CA ALA A 60 1.35 -10.63 5.98
C ALA A 60 1.27 -10.84 7.50
N HIS A 61 1.81 -11.95 8.02
CA HIS A 61 1.91 -12.17 9.46
C HIS A 61 2.63 -10.99 10.14
N LYS A 62 3.78 -10.58 9.61
CA LYS A 62 4.58 -9.48 10.19
C LYS A 62 3.86 -8.14 10.13
N LEU A 63 3.29 -7.78 8.98
CA LEU A 63 2.49 -6.54 8.85
C LEU A 63 1.34 -6.49 9.87
N CYS A 64 0.66 -7.62 10.09
CA CYS A 64 -0.41 -7.71 11.07
C CYS A 64 0.08 -7.65 12.52
N SER A 65 1.28 -8.19 12.79
CA SER A 65 1.93 -8.05 14.10
C SER A 65 2.32 -6.59 14.36
N ASP A 66 2.80 -5.88 13.33
CA ASP A 66 3.19 -4.47 13.45
C ASP A 66 2.01 -3.58 13.85
N VAL A 67 0.79 -3.88 13.39
CA VAL A 67 -0.44 -3.22 13.84
C VAL A 67 -0.62 -3.37 15.35
N ILE A 68 -0.52 -4.60 15.87
CA ILE A 68 -0.66 -4.84 17.31
C ILE A 68 0.42 -4.11 18.11
N VAL A 69 1.67 -4.13 17.63
CA VAL A 69 2.78 -3.44 18.27
C VAL A 69 2.55 -1.93 18.26
N ALA A 70 2.12 -1.36 17.13
CA ALA A 70 1.83 0.06 17.01
C ALA A 70 0.73 0.49 17.97
N ARG A 71 -0.35 -0.28 18.08
CA ARG A 71 -1.42 -0.02 19.07
C ARG A 71 -0.90 -0.01 20.52
N GLN A 72 -0.02 -0.96 20.87
CA GLN A 72 0.58 -1.05 22.21
C GLN A 72 1.58 0.07 22.50
N LYS A 73 2.23 0.58 21.46
CA LYS A 73 3.22 1.66 21.55
C LYS A 73 2.65 3.05 21.28
N ALA A 74 1.35 3.15 20.99
CA ALA A 74 0.66 4.38 20.61
C ALA A 74 1.35 5.07 19.42
N TYR A 75 1.64 4.30 18.37
CA TYR A 75 2.02 4.84 17.06
C TYR A 75 0.78 4.92 16.17
N ASP A 76 0.63 6.01 15.43
CA ASP A 76 -0.50 6.20 14.51
C ASP A 76 -0.37 5.32 13.26
N VAL A 77 0.86 5.14 12.77
CA VAL A 77 1.19 4.28 11.63
C VAL A 77 2.14 3.16 12.05
N PRO A 78 1.83 1.88 11.74
CA PRO A 78 2.74 0.77 11.97
C PRO A 78 4.07 0.90 11.20
N LYS A 79 5.15 0.34 11.76
CA LYS A 79 6.50 0.39 11.17
C LYS A 79 6.69 -0.59 10.00
N TRP A 80 5.78 -0.59 9.04
CA TRP A 80 5.79 -1.54 7.92
C TRP A 80 7.04 -1.41 7.02
N GLU A 81 7.67 -0.25 6.96
CA GLU A 81 8.93 -0.06 6.23
C GLU A 81 10.01 -1.00 6.74
N GLU A 82 10.15 -1.15 8.06
CA GLU A 82 11.13 -2.06 8.67
C GLU A 82 10.87 -3.52 8.29
N THR A 83 9.59 -3.92 8.26
CA THR A 83 9.16 -5.24 7.79
C THR A 83 9.50 -5.44 6.32
N MET A 84 9.23 -4.47 5.45
CA MET A 84 9.57 -4.59 4.02
C MET A 84 11.08 -4.66 3.77
N ARG A 85 11.88 -3.89 4.53
CA ARG A 85 13.35 -3.97 4.47
C ARG A 85 13.86 -5.35 4.88
N THR A 86 13.33 -5.87 5.98
CA THR A 86 13.78 -7.15 6.56
C THR A 86 13.37 -8.35 5.73
N TYR A 87 12.12 -8.39 5.26
CA TYR A 87 11.54 -9.57 4.65
C TYR A 87 11.56 -9.55 3.12
N LEU A 88 11.50 -8.39 2.50
CA LEU A 88 11.45 -8.24 1.03
C LEU A 88 12.68 -7.54 0.44
N ASP A 89 13.72 -7.29 1.25
CA ASP A 89 14.96 -6.63 0.81
C ASP A 89 14.70 -5.25 0.19
N TYR A 90 13.71 -4.51 0.73
CA TYR A 90 13.44 -3.14 0.29
C TYR A 90 14.65 -2.23 0.59
N LYS A 91 15.18 -1.59 -0.46
CA LYS A 91 16.40 -0.76 -0.38
C LYS A 91 16.19 0.69 -0.81
N GLY A 92 14.94 1.08 -1.10
CA GLY A 92 14.59 2.47 -1.42
C GLY A 92 14.75 3.40 -0.23
N ILE A 93 14.55 4.70 -0.48
CA ILE A 93 14.55 5.73 0.57
C ILE A 93 13.14 5.95 1.13
N LYS A 94 13.03 6.58 2.31
CA LYS A 94 11.74 6.75 3.02
C LYS A 94 10.63 7.37 2.16
N SER A 95 10.94 8.36 1.32
CA SER A 95 9.94 9.02 0.46
C SER A 95 9.40 8.12 -0.65
N GLU A 96 10.10 7.05 -1.02
CA GLU A 96 9.64 6.07 -2.02
C GLU A 96 8.85 4.92 -1.39
N PHE A 97 8.86 4.82 -0.06
CA PHE A 97 8.25 3.69 0.64
C PHE A 97 6.74 3.59 0.39
N PRO A 98 5.95 4.69 0.42
CA PRO A 98 4.52 4.58 0.23
C PRO A 98 4.13 3.95 -1.11
N GLN A 99 4.77 4.40 -2.19
CA GLN A 99 4.56 3.85 -3.53
C GLN A 99 4.92 2.36 -3.59
N TYR A 100 6.04 1.95 -2.99
CA TYR A 100 6.45 0.54 -2.93
C TYR A 100 5.44 -0.30 -2.13
N PHE A 101 5.05 0.17 -0.96
CA PHE A 101 4.13 -0.54 -0.07
C PHE A 101 2.74 -0.67 -0.68
N ASN A 102 2.21 0.41 -1.26
CA ASN A 102 0.91 0.41 -1.91
C ASN A 102 0.91 -0.53 -3.13
N SER A 103 2.01 -0.58 -3.89
CA SER A 103 2.18 -1.57 -4.97
C SER A 103 2.16 -3.01 -4.44
N PHE A 104 2.82 -3.29 -3.31
CA PHE A 104 2.74 -4.59 -2.65
C PHE A 104 1.30 -4.93 -2.22
N LEU A 105 0.62 -4.00 -1.54
CA LEU A 105 -0.76 -4.17 -1.08
C LEU A 105 -1.68 -4.52 -2.25
N ASN A 106 -1.60 -3.76 -3.35
CA ASN A 106 -2.46 -3.96 -4.52
C ASN A 106 -2.16 -5.28 -5.24
N THR A 107 -0.88 -5.64 -5.35
CA THR A 107 -0.44 -6.88 -6.01
C THR A 107 -0.92 -8.13 -5.27
N TYR A 108 -0.89 -8.10 -3.94
CA TYR A 108 -1.21 -9.25 -3.09
C TYR A 108 -2.52 -9.09 -2.32
N LYS A 109 -3.40 -8.16 -2.72
CA LYS A 109 -4.57 -7.71 -1.95
C LYS A 109 -5.43 -8.81 -1.34
N ASN A 110 -5.68 -9.92 -2.06
CA ASN A 110 -6.52 -11.02 -1.55
C ASN A 110 -5.75 -12.08 -0.75
N GLN A 111 -4.44 -11.90 -0.54
CA GLN A 111 -3.55 -12.84 0.12
C GLN A 111 -3.02 -12.33 1.47
N ILE A 112 -3.20 -11.04 1.79
CA ILE A 112 -2.68 -10.41 3.01
C ILE A 112 -3.67 -10.67 4.17
N ILE A 113 -3.79 -11.95 4.52
CA ILE A 113 -4.65 -12.43 5.59
C ILE A 113 -3.86 -12.52 6.87
N CYS A 114 -4.23 -11.71 7.86
CA CYS A 114 -3.67 -11.81 9.19
C CYS A 114 -4.02 -13.16 9.81
N PRO A 115 -3.07 -13.85 10.44
CA PRO A 115 -3.39 -15.04 11.22
C PRO A 115 -4.20 -14.66 12.48
N LYS A 116 -4.71 -15.68 13.14
CA LYS A 116 -5.32 -15.53 14.46
C LYS A 116 -4.25 -15.05 15.44
N PHE A 117 -4.54 -13.97 16.18
CA PHE A 117 -3.73 -13.53 17.32
C PHE A 117 -4.54 -13.57 18.60
N GLN A 118 -3.83 -13.77 19.71
CA GLN A 118 -4.35 -13.52 21.03
C GLN A 118 -3.39 -12.57 21.73
N VAL A 119 -3.89 -11.39 22.10
CA VAL A 119 -3.14 -10.37 22.81
C VAL A 119 -3.88 -10.16 24.12
N THR A 120 -3.24 -10.56 25.23
CA THR A 120 -3.88 -10.61 26.54
C THR A 120 -5.22 -11.39 26.49
N THR A 121 -6.34 -10.70 26.66
CA THR A 121 -7.71 -11.24 26.61
C THR A 121 -8.38 -11.07 25.24
N ASN A 122 -7.80 -10.25 24.36
CA ASN A 122 -8.37 -9.95 23.05
C ASN A 122 -7.97 -11.02 22.03
N ILE A 123 -8.99 -11.64 21.41
CA ILE A 123 -8.79 -12.61 20.35
C ILE A 123 -9.13 -11.94 19.02
N TYR A 124 -8.14 -11.95 18.15
CA TYR A 124 -8.16 -11.38 16.82
C TYR A 124 -8.30 -12.53 15.81
N PRO A 125 -9.47 -12.74 15.18
CA PRO A 125 -9.67 -13.85 14.25
C PRO A 125 -8.87 -13.65 12.96
N PRO A 126 -8.65 -14.70 12.15
CA PRO A 126 -8.08 -14.54 10.81
C PRO A 126 -8.94 -13.60 9.97
N GLN A 127 -8.33 -12.57 9.38
CA GLN A 127 -9.01 -11.56 8.56
C GLN A 127 -8.00 -10.73 7.78
N HIS A 128 -8.44 -10.04 6.73
CA HIS A 128 -7.57 -9.13 5.97
C HIS A 128 -6.90 -8.04 6.83
N LEU A 129 -5.71 -7.57 6.43
CA LEU A 129 -4.94 -6.53 7.12
C LEU A 129 -5.75 -5.25 7.39
N PHE A 130 -6.49 -4.76 6.39
CA PHE A 130 -7.35 -3.58 6.54
C PHE A 130 -8.36 -3.75 7.69
N LYS A 131 -9.05 -4.89 7.75
CA LYS A 131 -9.96 -5.22 8.86
C LYS A 131 -9.22 -5.31 10.21
N ARG A 132 -7.97 -5.81 10.21
CA ARG A 132 -7.13 -5.91 11.43
C ARG A 132 -6.78 -4.54 12.01
N ILE A 133 -6.51 -3.55 11.19
CA ILE A 133 -6.21 -2.18 11.63
C ILE A 133 -7.39 -1.61 12.41
N LEU A 134 -8.59 -1.65 11.84
CA LEU A 134 -9.82 -1.21 12.51
C LEU A 134 -10.16 -2.03 13.75
N ALA A 135 -10.02 -3.36 13.68
CA ALA A 135 -10.26 -4.22 14.84
C ALA A 135 -9.29 -3.97 16.01
N ALA A 136 -8.10 -3.43 15.73
CA ALA A 136 -7.14 -3.02 16.75
C ALA A 136 -7.41 -1.60 17.29
N GLY A 137 -8.41 -0.89 16.76
CA GLY A 137 -8.72 0.50 17.09
C GLY A 137 -7.63 1.45 16.62
N MET A 138 -7.07 1.18 15.43
CA MET A 138 -6.04 2.01 14.80
C MET A 138 -6.62 2.78 13.61
N ASN A 139 -7.73 3.47 13.84
CA ASN A 139 -8.44 4.23 12.80
C ASN A 139 -7.54 5.33 12.22
N GLU A 140 -6.73 5.98 13.06
CA GLU A 140 -5.72 6.96 12.67
C GLU A 140 -4.76 6.48 11.58
N THR A 141 -4.47 5.18 11.47
CA THR A 141 -3.64 4.65 10.37
C THR A 141 -4.28 4.91 9.01
N TYR A 142 -5.61 4.97 8.93
CA TYR A 142 -6.28 5.36 7.70
C TYR A 142 -6.04 6.82 7.37
N GLU A 143 -6.22 7.71 8.32
CA GLU A 143 -6.05 9.16 8.12
C GLU A 143 -4.59 9.52 7.81
N GLU A 144 -3.64 9.05 8.62
CA GLU A 144 -2.23 9.42 8.53
C GLU A 144 -1.50 8.75 7.37
N TYR A 145 -1.95 7.57 6.92
CA TYR A 145 -1.29 6.83 5.84
C TYR A 145 -2.14 6.67 4.59
N PHE A 146 -3.34 6.11 4.71
CA PHE A 146 -4.12 5.68 3.54
C PHE A 146 -4.88 6.82 2.85
N PHE A 147 -5.33 7.82 3.60
CA PHE A 147 -6.10 8.95 3.09
C PHE A 147 -5.20 10.12 2.63
N ASN A 148 -3.90 9.99 2.83
CA ASN A 148 -2.93 10.89 2.24
C ASN A 148 -2.71 10.54 0.76
N PHE A 149 -3.38 11.28 -0.14
CA PHE A 149 -3.27 11.10 -1.59
C PHE A 149 -1.83 11.20 -2.15
N GLU A 150 -0.90 11.84 -1.44
CA GLU A 150 0.52 11.88 -1.85
C GLU A 150 1.19 10.49 -1.78
N ASN A 151 0.65 9.58 -0.97
CA ASN A 151 1.16 8.22 -0.84
C ASN A 151 0.79 7.31 -2.03
N GLY A 152 -0.13 7.75 -2.89
CA GLY A 152 -0.61 7.02 -4.07
C GLY A 152 -1.71 5.99 -3.76
N ASP A 153 -2.26 5.40 -4.83
CA ASP A 153 -3.53 4.65 -4.74
C ASP A 153 -3.38 3.26 -4.08
N VAL A 154 -4.34 2.94 -3.21
CA VAL A 154 -4.56 1.60 -2.65
C VAL A 154 -5.92 1.08 -3.09
N ASP A 155 -5.97 -0.15 -3.58
CA ASP A 155 -7.21 -0.84 -3.91
C ASP A 155 -7.80 -1.52 -2.67
N PHE A 156 -8.81 -0.87 -2.09
CA PHE A 156 -9.51 -1.36 -0.90
C PHE A 156 -10.55 -2.47 -1.20
N ASN A 157 -10.70 -2.91 -2.46
CA ASN A 157 -11.58 -4.01 -2.85
C ASN A 157 -10.96 -5.40 -2.60
N ALA A 158 -10.11 -5.51 -1.58
CA ALA A 158 -9.68 -6.79 -1.03
C ALA A 158 -10.87 -7.47 -0.34
N TYR A 159 -10.99 -8.78 -0.49
CA TYR A 159 -12.06 -9.54 0.13
C TYR A 159 -11.57 -10.85 0.74
N ASP A 160 -12.27 -11.26 1.80
CA ASP A 160 -12.16 -12.60 2.38
C ASP A 160 -13.40 -13.41 1.99
N ILE A 161 -13.30 -14.75 1.95
CA ILE A 161 -14.47 -15.61 1.84
C ILE A 161 -14.94 -15.98 3.24
N VAL A 162 -16.09 -15.45 3.64
CA VAL A 162 -16.75 -15.71 4.94
C VAL A 162 -18.14 -16.27 4.67
N ASP A 163 -18.43 -17.46 5.22
CA ASP A 163 -19.69 -18.17 4.99
C ASP A 163 -20.06 -18.36 3.50
N GLY A 164 -19.04 -18.60 2.67
CA GLY A 164 -19.19 -18.80 1.23
C GLY A 164 -19.45 -17.53 0.42
N LYS A 165 -19.38 -16.35 1.04
CA LYS A 165 -19.57 -15.05 0.38
C LYS A 165 -18.30 -14.20 0.48
N LYS A 166 -18.08 -13.33 -0.51
CA LYS A 166 -17.07 -12.27 -0.39
C LYS A 166 -17.49 -11.32 0.72
N GLU A 167 -16.54 -10.96 1.58
CA GLU A 167 -16.69 -9.94 2.60
C GLU A 167 -15.52 -8.95 2.48
N THR A 168 -15.83 -7.71 2.14
CA THR A 168 -14.87 -6.59 2.07
C THR A 168 -14.72 -5.91 3.42
N ILE A 169 -13.89 -4.86 3.49
CA ILE A 169 -13.81 -4.02 4.69
C ILE A 169 -15.13 -3.31 5.00
N ILE A 170 -15.89 -2.88 3.98
CA ILE A 170 -17.18 -2.20 4.17
C ILE A 170 -18.19 -3.17 4.80
N ASP A 171 -18.34 -4.38 4.25
CA ASP A 171 -19.21 -5.41 4.83
C ASP A 171 -18.81 -5.75 6.27
N TRP A 172 -17.49 -5.77 6.54
CA TRP A 172 -16.97 -6.06 7.86
C TRP A 172 -17.31 -4.95 8.86
N VAL A 173 -17.15 -3.67 8.49
CA VAL A 173 -17.52 -2.53 9.34
C VAL A 173 -19.01 -2.59 9.68
N ASP A 174 -19.87 -2.77 8.69
CA ASP A 174 -21.33 -2.87 8.89
C ASP A 174 -21.69 -3.95 9.93
N LYS A 175 -21.09 -5.14 9.80
CA LYS A 175 -21.28 -6.25 10.75
C LYS A 175 -20.71 -5.93 12.13
N TRP A 176 -19.53 -5.31 12.18
CA TRP A 176 -18.84 -5.00 13.44
C TRP A 176 -19.63 -3.98 14.26
N VAL A 177 -20.10 -2.91 13.61
CA VAL A 177 -20.98 -1.89 14.20
C VAL A 177 -22.31 -2.49 14.63
N ALA A 178 -22.95 -3.31 13.78
CA ALA A 178 -24.22 -3.97 14.14
C ALA A 178 -24.08 -4.90 15.35
N SER A 179 -22.88 -5.43 15.59
CA SER A 179 -22.58 -6.25 16.78
C SER A 179 -22.24 -5.44 18.03
N GLY A 180 -22.28 -4.11 17.98
CA GLY A 180 -21.95 -3.21 19.08
C GLY A 180 -20.47 -3.19 19.45
N ARG A 181 -19.57 -3.43 18.48
CA ARG A 181 -18.13 -3.48 18.69
C ARG A 181 -17.42 -2.30 18.03
N GLY A 182 -16.37 -1.80 18.69
CA GLY A 182 -15.60 -0.65 18.24
C GLY A 182 -16.30 0.68 18.50
N ASP A 183 -15.64 1.77 18.14
CA ASP A 183 -16.27 3.09 18.07
C ASP A 183 -17.12 3.15 16.80
N LYS A 184 -18.43 3.32 16.95
CA LYS A 184 -19.35 3.31 15.82
C LYS A 184 -19.07 4.47 14.86
N ASP A 185 -18.85 5.66 15.39
CA ASP A 185 -18.80 6.87 14.58
C ASP A 185 -17.48 6.91 13.81
N GLU A 186 -16.36 6.57 14.46
CA GLU A 186 -15.06 6.47 13.77
C GLU A 186 -15.05 5.37 12.70
N LEU A 187 -15.65 4.20 12.98
CA LEU A 187 -15.69 3.11 12.00
C LEU A 187 -16.53 3.46 10.77
N LEU A 188 -17.67 4.13 10.98
CA LEU A 188 -18.54 4.56 9.89
C LEU A 188 -17.90 5.69 9.07
N ASP A 189 -17.15 6.59 9.71
CA ASP A 189 -16.43 7.66 9.03
C ASP A 189 -15.36 7.08 8.09
N VAL A 190 -14.52 6.16 8.59
CA VAL A 190 -13.55 5.45 7.74
C VAL A 190 -14.24 4.70 6.60
N ALA A 191 -15.35 4.00 6.87
CA ALA A 191 -16.06 3.28 5.82
C ALA A 191 -16.66 4.21 4.75
N SER A 192 -17.21 5.36 5.14
CA SER A 192 -17.74 6.36 4.21
C SER A 192 -16.62 6.92 3.33
N ALA A 193 -15.49 7.32 3.92
CA ALA A 193 -14.34 7.80 3.16
C ALA A 193 -13.84 6.76 2.16
N LEU A 194 -13.70 5.50 2.59
CA LEU A 194 -13.30 4.40 1.71
C LEU A 194 -14.26 4.20 0.53
N GLU A 195 -15.57 4.27 0.75
CA GLU A 195 -16.59 4.13 -0.28
C GLU A 195 -16.61 5.33 -1.24
N ASP A 196 -16.72 6.54 -0.70
CA ASP A 196 -16.97 7.77 -1.45
C ASP A 196 -15.72 8.29 -2.18
N GLU A 197 -14.55 8.22 -1.54
CA GLU A 197 -13.30 8.81 -2.05
C GLU A 197 -12.38 7.78 -2.71
N PHE A 198 -12.37 6.54 -2.21
CA PHE A 198 -11.47 5.49 -2.68
C PHE A 198 -12.16 4.37 -3.48
N GLY A 199 -13.49 4.47 -3.68
CA GLY A 199 -14.25 3.52 -4.50
C GLY A 199 -14.26 2.10 -3.96
N ALA A 200 -14.16 1.94 -2.64
CA ALA A 200 -14.32 0.65 -1.97
C ALA A 200 -15.77 0.17 -2.12
N LYS A 201 -15.93 -1.12 -2.39
CA LYS A 201 -17.22 -1.75 -2.65
C LYS A 201 -17.57 -2.77 -1.59
N ARG A 202 -18.85 -3.14 -1.53
CA ARG A 202 -19.33 -4.31 -0.77
C ARG A 202 -19.07 -5.58 -1.57
N GLY A 203 -19.05 -6.71 -0.87
CA GLY A 203 -18.70 -8.01 -1.45
C GLY A 203 -19.68 -8.48 -2.53
N ASN A 204 -20.93 -8.03 -2.50
CA ASN A 204 -21.94 -8.32 -3.52
C ASN A 204 -21.77 -7.49 -4.81
N GLU A 205 -20.90 -6.48 -4.80
CA GLU A 205 -20.59 -5.61 -5.95
C GLU A 205 -19.26 -6.01 -6.64
N LEU A 206 -18.59 -7.06 -6.14
CA LEU A 206 -17.29 -7.57 -6.62
C LEU A 206 -17.38 -8.85 -7.44
#